data_AF-A0A969RSP1-F1
#
_entry.id   AF-A0A969RSP1-F1
#
_cell.length_a   1.000
_cell.length_b   1.000
_cell.length_c   1.000
_cell.angle_alpha   90.00
_cell.angle_beta   90.00
_cell.angle_gamma   90.00
#
_symmetry.space_group_name_H-M   'P 1'
#
loop_
_entity.id
_entity.type
_entity.pdbx_description
1 polymer ?
#
loop_
_entity_poly.entity_id
_entity_poly.type
_entity_poly.pdbx_seq_one_letter_code
_entity_poly.pdbx_strand_id
1 'polypeptide(L)'
;MVASLNRRGTDDQVSVVQALAKLVSHRVPLDLMPLYGDVDAPEPKRVMVKTVPLGGAAIAKTILSEANRAQFKDVRVERAPQQNVLLEPQPESEPESEPEPQPESKPEPDERRFVPTAWLDPATTTVDDRLLDSQIALSQAHAAFLENRKAALKRCVTC
;
A
#
# COMPACT_ATOMS: atom_id res chain seq x y z
N MET A 1 15.72 2.63 37.59
CA MET A 1 14.52 2.10 36.90
C MET A 1 14.79 0.66 36.53
N VAL A 2 13.85 -0.26 36.74
CA VAL A 2 13.99 -1.67 36.37
C VAL A 2 13.15 -1.93 35.13
N ALA A 3 13.81 -2.22 34.01
CA ALA A 3 13.12 -2.76 32.83
C ALA A 3 13.25 -4.29 32.89
N SER A 4 12.11 -4.98 32.95
CA SER A 4 12.07 -6.44 32.93
C SER A 4 12.01 -6.92 31.48
N LEU A 5 12.97 -7.75 31.07
CA LEU A 5 12.94 -8.45 29.78
C LEU A 5 12.21 -9.79 29.92
N ASN A 6 11.68 -10.33 28.82
CA ASN A 6 11.10 -11.67 28.72
C ASN A 6 9.87 -11.90 29.61
N ARG A 7 8.80 -11.12 29.37
CA ARG A 7 7.48 -11.42 29.96
C ARG A 7 6.85 -12.60 29.21
N ARG A 8 6.58 -13.68 29.94
CA ARG A 8 5.94 -14.89 29.38
C ARG A 8 4.58 -14.52 28.78
N GLY A 9 4.41 -14.81 27.48
CA GLY A 9 3.16 -14.55 26.75
C GLY A 9 3.14 -13.27 25.91
N THR A 10 4.22 -12.47 25.91
CA THR A 10 4.42 -11.36 24.97
C THR A 10 5.56 -11.68 24.02
N ASP A 11 5.43 -11.27 22.75
CA ASP A 11 6.48 -11.42 21.74
C ASP A 11 7.81 -10.78 22.23
N ASP A 12 8.91 -11.49 22.04
CA ASP A 12 10.22 -11.08 22.54
C ASP A 12 10.65 -9.75 21.91
N GLN A 13 10.39 -9.52 20.61
CA GLN A 13 10.74 -8.28 19.93
C GLN A 13 9.94 -7.11 20.48
N VAL A 14 8.64 -7.30 20.70
CA VAL A 14 7.77 -6.27 21.31
C VAL A 14 8.23 -5.94 22.72
N SER A 15 8.62 -6.95 23.51
CA SER A 15 9.12 -6.74 24.87
C SER A 15 10.44 -5.96 24.91
N VAL A 16 11.35 -6.24 23.96
CA VAL A 16 12.63 -5.54 23.82
C VAL A 16 12.40 -4.09 23.38
N VAL A 17 11.58 -3.84 22.36
CA VAL A 17 11.26 -2.49 21.88
C VAL A 17 10.59 -1.67 22.99
N GLN A 18 9.66 -2.26 23.74
CA GLN A 18 8.99 -1.57 24.85
C GLN A 18 9.96 -1.24 26.01
N ALA A 19 10.93 -2.11 26.29
CA ALA A 19 11.98 -1.84 27.26
C ALA A 19 12.89 -0.69 26.80
N LEU A 20 13.32 -0.70 25.55
CA LEU A 20 14.11 0.38 24.94
C LEU A 20 13.36 1.72 24.95
N ALA A 21 12.08 1.72 24.57
CA ALA A 21 11.24 2.92 24.58
C ALA A 21 11.13 3.54 25.99
N LYS A 22 11.00 2.70 27.03
CA LYS A 22 11.02 3.16 28.43
C LYS A 22 12.37 3.78 28.78
N LEU A 23 13.48 3.14 28.43
CA LEU A 23 14.82 3.67 28.72
C LEU A 23 15.05 5.04 28.05
N VAL A 24 14.64 5.20 26.79
CA VAL A 24 14.72 6.46 26.06
C VAL A 24 13.82 7.53 26.70
N SER A 25 12.60 7.18 27.10
CA SER A 25 11.66 8.11 27.77
C SER A 25 12.23 8.66 29.07
N HIS A 26 12.99 7.84 29.80
CA HIS A 26 13.67 8.22 31.03
C HIS A 26 15.05 8.87 30.81
N ARG A 27 15.36 9.27 29.56
CA ARG A 27 16.60 9.97 29.18
C ARG A 27 17.87 9.19 29.53
N VAL A 28 17.82 7.87 29.41
CA VAL A 28 19.02 7.03 29.50
C VAL A 28 19.80 7.17 28.19
N PRO A 29 21.11 7.49 28.23
CA PRO A 29 21.93 7.53 27.01
C PRO A 29 22.08 6.11 26.48
N LEU A 30 21.49 5.84 25.32
CA LEU A 30 21.50 4.53 24.67
C LEU A 30 21.74 4.73 23.18
N ASP A 31 22.65 3.95 22.62
CA ASP A 31 22.92 3.97 21.19
C ASP A 31 21.91 3.08 20.47
N LEU A 32 21.04 3.72 19.67
CA LEU A 32 20.01 3.04 18.86
C LEU A 32 20.50 2.78 17.44
N MET A 33 21.67 3.30 17.05
CA MET A 33 22.21 3.15 15.71
C MET A 33 22.29 1.68 15.24
N PRO A 34 22.64 0.69 16.10
CA PRO A 34 22.64 -0.72 15.70
C PRO A 34 21.27 -1.31 15.36
N LEU A 35 20.17 -0.69 15.79
CA LEU A 35 18.81 -1.17 15.51
C LEU A 35 18.29 -0.73 14.15
N TYR A 36 18.86 0.35 13.62
CA TYR A 36 18.63 0.77 12.25
C TYR A 36 19.67 0.07 11.39
N GLY A 37 19.27 -1.03 10.74
CA GLY A 37 20.06 -1.52 9.62
C GLY A 37 20.17 -0.43 8.56
N ASP A 38 21.24 -0.48 7.76
CA ASP A 38 21.21 0.22 6.48
C ASP A 38 19.92 -0.22 5.79
N VAL A 39 19.01 0.73 5.55
CA VAL A 39 17.79 0.44 4.79
C VAL A 39 18.31 0.11 3.41
N ASP A 40 18.52 -1.19 3.18
CA ASP A 40 19.14 -1.70 1.96
C ASP A 40 18.49 -1.00 0.79
N ALA A 41 19.32 -0.24 0.06
CA ALA A 41 18.95 0.30 -1.24
C ALA A 41 18.23 -0.82 -1.97
N PRO A 42 16.98 -0.60 -2.41
CA PRO A 42 16.01 -1.66 -2.66
C PRO A 42 16.72 -2.75 -3.43
N GLU A 43 16.96 -3.90 -2.77
CA GLU A 43 17.57 -5.04 -3.43
C GLU A 43 16.77 -5.21 -4.72
N PRO A 44 17.41 -5.15 -5.90
CA PRO A 44 16.67 -5.18 -7.14
C PRO A 44 16.06 -6.57 -7.21
N LYS A 45 14.82 -6.70 -6.70
CA LYS A 45 13.96 -7.85 -6.94
C LYS A 45 14.08 -8.04 -8.42
N ARG A 46 14.66 -9.18 -8.82
CA ARG A 46 14.81 -9.56 -10.22
C ARG A 46 13.41 -9.78 -10.76
N VAL A 47 12.73 -8.68 -11.06
CA VAL A 47 11.46 -8.68 -11.75
C VAL A 47 11.82 -9.18 -13.13
N MET A 48 11.26 -10.33 -13.50
CA MET A 48 11.39 -10.88 -14.84
C MET A 48 10.60 -10.00 -15.80
N VAL A 49 11.16 -8.84 -16.15
CA VAL A 49 10.57 -7.91 -17.10
C VAL A 49 10.69 -8.55 -18.48
N LYS A 50 9.61 -9.16 -18.96
CA LYS A 50 9.50 -9.61 -20.35
C LYS A 50 9.17 -8.39 -21.20
N THR A 51 10.17 -7.84 -21.87
CA THR A 51 9.99 -6.75 -22.82
C THR A 51 9.21 -7.27 -24.02
N VAL A 52 7.93 -6.92 -24.13
CA VAL A 52 7.11 -7.22 -25.31
C VAL A 52 7.49 -6.19 -26.39
N PRO A 53 7.97 -6.63 -27.58
CA PRO A 53 8.25 -5.70 -28.65
C PRO A 53 6.92 -5.12 -29.15
N LEU A 54 6.67 -3.86 -28.79
CA LEU A 54 5.65 -3.04 -29.44
C LEU A 54 6.21 -2.73 -30.83
N GLY A 55 5.61 -3.30 -31.88
CA GLY A 55 6.11 -3.20 -33.25
C GLY A 55 6.43 -1.76 -33.67
N GLY A 56 7.47 -1.61 -34.49
CA GLY A 56 7.98 -0.31 -34.94
C GLY A 56 9.49 -0.17 -34.74
N ALA A 57 10.07 0.94 -35.23
CA ALA A 57 11.46 1.27 -34.93
C ALA A 57 11.59 1.65 -33.45
N ALA A 58 12.67 1.19 -32.79
CA ALA A 58 12.93 1.52 -31.40
C ALA A 58 12.90 3.04 -31.21
N ILE A 59 12.05 3.52 -30.29
CA ILE A 59 11.80 4.95 -30.07
C ILE A 59 13.12 5.71 -29.86
N ALA A 60 14.08 5.11 -29.15
CA ALA A 60 15.42 5.67 -28.96
C ALA A 60 16.16 5.95 -30.28
N LYS A 61 16.04 5.08 -31.29
CA LYS A 61 16.68 5.26 -32.60
C LYS A 61 16.01 6.38 -33.41
N THR A 62 14.68 6.51 -33.30
CA THR A 62 13.93 7.59 -33.97
C THR A 62 14.25 8.94 -33.33
N ILE A 63 14.25 9.01 -31.99
CA ILE A 63 14.53 10.25 -31.24
C ILE A 63 15.98 10.69 -31.41
N LEU A 64 16.95 9.77 -31.30
CA LEU A 64 18.39 10.10 -31.38
C LEU A 64 18.95 10.15 -32.81
N SER A 65 18.07 10.19 -33.82
CA SER A 65 18.45 10.32 -35.22
C SER A 65 19.26 11.58 -35.48
N GLU A 66 20.14 11.55 -36.49
CA GLU A 66 21.01 12.67 -36.82
C GLU A 66 20.23 13.93 -37.21
N ALA A 67 19.08 13.76 -37.87
CA ALA A 67 18.14 14.83 -38.20
C ALA A 67 17.61 15.54 -36.94
N ASN A 68 17.17 14.78 -35.94
CA ASN A 68 16.68 15.35 -34.69
C ASN A 68 17.82 16.00 -33.90
N ARG A 69 19.01 15.37 -33.87
CA ARG A 69 20.18 15.98 -33.22
C ARG A 69 20.48 17.36 -33.80
N ALA A 70 20.42 17.52 -35.12
CA ALA A 70 20.63 18.82 -35.76
C ALA A 70 19.58 19.87 -35.36
N GLN A 71 18.32 19.47 -35.16
CA GLN A 71 17.24 20.35 -34.72
C GLN A 71 17.39 20.82 -33.27
N PHE A 72 17.96 20.00 -32.40
CA PHE A 72 18.11 20.30 -30.97
C PHE A 72 19.52 20.80 -30.57
N LYS A 73 20.43 21.07 -31.52
CA LYS A 73 21.79 21.58 -31.24
C LYS A 73 21.79 22.91 -30.47
N ASP A 74 20.77 23.74 -30.67
CA ASP A 74 20.71 25.10 -30.12
C ASP A 74 19.72 25.25 -28.95
N VAL A 75 19.11 24.15 -28.49
CA VAL A 75 18.26 24.19 -27.29
C VAL A 75 19.16 24.24 -26.07
N ARG A 76 19.42 25.45 -25.59
CA ARG A 76 19.97 25.67 -24.26
C ARG A 76 18.97 25.13 -23.25
N VAL A 77 19.23 23.92 -22.74
CA VAL A 77 18.59 23.48 -21.51
C VAL A 77 19.18 24.37 -20.42
N GLU A 78 18.47 25.45 -20.12
CA GLU A 78 18.63 26.09 -18.82
C GLU A 78 18.28 25.01 -17.80
N ARG A 79 19.33 24.35 -17.27
CA ARG A 79 19.19 23.63 -16.02
C ARG A 79 18.84 24.71 -15.02
N ALA A 80 17.53 24.88 -14.80
CA ALA A 80 17.08 25.41 -13.53
C ALA A 80 17.87 24.64 -12.47
N PRO A 81 18.52 25.33 -11.52
CA PRO A 81 19.17 24.63 -10.42
C PRO A 81 18.14 23.65 -9.89
N GLN A 82 18.51 22.37 -9.80
CA GLN A 82 17.70 21.40 -9.08
C GLN A 82 17.52 22.05 -7.71
N GLN A 83 16.33 22.61 -7.47
CA GLN A 83 16.02 23.23 -6.20
C GLN A 83 16.05 22.06 -5.25
N ASN A 84 17.18 21.92 -4.57
CA ASN A 84 17.27 21.22 -3.32
C ASN A 84 16.40 22.06 -2.40
N VAL A 85 15.08 21.84 -2.46
CA VAL A 85 14.12 22.47 -1.57
C VAL A 85 14.44 21.87 -0.20
N LEU A 86 15.36 22.52 0.51
CA LEU A 86 15.47 22.41 1.94
C LEU A 86 14.14 22.92 2.46
N LEU A 87 13.21 22.01 2.72
CA LEU A 87 12.00 22.30 3.45
C LEU A 87 12.44 22.79 4.82
N GLU A 88 12.48 24.10 5.02
CA GLU A 88 12.48 24.65 6.37
C GLU A 88 11.26 24.08 7.08
N PRO A 89 11.43 23.46 8.26
CA PRO A 89 10.29 22.98 9.03
C PRO A 89 9.44 24.21 9.37
N GLN A 90 8.24 24.24 8.80
CA GLN A 90 7.18 25.16 9.20
C GLN A 90 7.03 25.08 10.73
N PRO A 91 6.83 26.20 11.44
CA PRO A 91 6.56 26.15 12.87
C PRO A 91 5.36 25.23 13.10
N GLU A 92 5.57 24.15 13.87
CA GLU A 92 4.50 23.27 14.32
C GLU A 92 3.46 24.14 15.01
N SER A 93 2.28 24.25 14.39
CA SER A 93 1.10 24.83 15.03
C SER A 93 0.88 24.11 16.35
N GLU A 94 0.83 24.85 17.45
CA GLU A 94 0.45 24.32 18.75
C GLU A 94 -0.85 23.51 18.60
N PRO A 95 -0.95 22.33 19.24
CA PRO A 95 -2.15 21.51 19.11
C PRO A 95 -3.34 22.31 19.66
N GLU A 96 -4.29 22.65 18.79
CA GLU A 96 -5.60 23.10 19.24
C GLU A 96 -6.14 22.06 20.21
N SER A 97 -6.50 22.54 21.40
CA SER A 97 -6.88 21.71 22.54
C SER A 97 -8.01 20.78 22.14
N GLU A 98 -7.78 19.48 22.30
CA GLU A 98 -8.78 18.44 22.10
C GLU A 98 -9.99 18.75 23.00
N PRO A 99 -11.21 18.84 22.46
CA PRO A 99 -12.38 19.14 23.28
C PRO A 99 -12.59 18.00 24.29
N GLU A 100 -12.79 18.35 25.56
CA GLU A 100 -12.99 17.37 26.63
C GLU A 100 -14.09 16.35 26.26
N PRO A 101 -13.87 15.04 26.52
CA PRO A 101 -14.86 14.03 26.20
C PRO A 101 -16.11 14.27 27.06
N GLN A 102 -17.23 14.53 26.40
CA GLN A 102 -18.53 14.52 27.07
C GLN A 102 -18.80 13.13 27.66
N PRO A 103 -19.49 13.04 28.82
CA PRO A 103 -19.74 11.78 29.48
C PRO A 103 -20.50 10.81 28.57
N GLU A 104 -19.89 9.66 28.28
CA GLU A 104 -20.54 8.55 27.58
C GLU A 104 -21.80 8.13 28.33
N SER A 105 -22.95 8.37 27.71
CA SER A 105 -24.23 7.84 28.16
C SER A 105 -24.19 6.32 28.10
N LYS A 106 -24.32 5.69 29.27
CA LYS A 106 -24.47 4.25 29.50
C LYS A 106 -25.48 3.67 28.50
N PRO A 107 -25.17 2.60 27.75
CA PRO A 107 -26.15 2.02 26.84
C PRO A 107 -27.31 1.46 27.66
N GLU A 108 -28.53 1.93 27.35
CA GLU A 108 -29.75 1.27 27.81
C GLU A 108 -29.78 -0.17 27.27
N PRO A 109 -30.33 -1.12 28.03
CA PRO A 109 -30.42 -2.49 27.58
C PRO A 109 -31.34 -2.55 26.36
N ASP A 110 -30.75 -2.86 25.20
CA ASP A 110 -31.40 -3.18 23.96
C ASP A 110 -32.37 -4.36 24.18
N GLU A 111 -33.64 -4.04 24.46
CA GLU A 111 -34.74 -4.99 24.31
C GLU A 111 -34.84 -5.32 22.83
N ARG A 112 -34.00 -6.28 22.41
CA ARG A 112 -34.18 -7.01 21.17
C ARG A 112 -35.50 -7.77 21.26
N ARG A 113 -36.58 -7.07 20.93
CA ARG A 113 -37.79 -7.67 20.39
C ARG A 113 -37.36 -8.43 19.14
N PHE A 114 -37.34 -9.74 19.26
CA PHE A 114 -37.42 -10.63 18.12
C PHE A 114 -38.64 -10.21 17.30
N VAL A 115 -38.41 -9.55 16.16
CA VAL A 115 -39.45 -9.38 15.16
C VAL A 115 -39.49 -10.70 14.38
N PRO A 116 -40.61 -11.46 14.41
CA PRO A 116 -40.72 -12.66 13.61
C PRO A 116 -40.61 -12.28 12.13
N THR A 117 -39.79 -13.02 11.38
CA THR A 117 -39.56 -12.88 9.94
C THR A 117 -40.77 -13.29 9.10
N ALA A 118 -41.93 -12.72 9.39
CA ALA A 118 -43.07 -12.69 8.49
C ALA A 118 -43.15 -11.24 7.98
N TRP A 119 -43.35 -11.05 6.68
CA TRP A 119 -43.30 -9.76 5.96
C TRP A 119 -41.89 -9.28 5.53
N LEU A 120 -41.15 -10.14 4.81
CA LEU A 120 -40.50 -9.63 3.59
C LEU A 120 -41.49 -9.84 2.45
N ASP A 121 -42.04 -8.75 1.93
CA ASP A 121 -42.71 -8.78 0.64
C ASP A 121 -41.68 -9.15 -0.42
N PRO A 122 -41.86 -10.23 -1.22
CA PRO A 122 -40.88 -10.68 -2.21
C PRO A 122 -40.71 -9.71 -3.40
N ALA A 123 -41.35 -8.55 -3.38
CA ALA A 123 -41.47 -7.63 -4.51
C ALA A 123 -40.56 -6.39 -4.44
N THR A 124 -39.69 -6.26 -3.44
CA THR A 124 -38.78 -5.08 -3.31
C THR A 124 -37.30 -5.42 -3.29
N THR A 125 -36.89 -6.64 -3.65
CA THR A 125 -35.48 -6.89 -4.00
C THR A 125 -35.22 -6.37 -5.42
N THR A 126 -35.18 -5.05 -5.60
CA THR A 126 -34.39 -4.47 -6.68
C THR A 126 -32.93 -4.69 -6.30
N VAL A 127 -32.46 -5.92 -6.49
CA VAL A 127 -31.03 -6.21 -6.55
C VAL A 127 -30.48 -5.26 -7.61
N ASP A 128 -29.56 -4.37 -7.24
CA ASP A 128 -28.94 -3.46 -8.21
C ASP A 128 -28.44 -4.28 -9.41
N ASP A 129 -29.09 -4.15 -10.57
CA ASP A 129 -28.78 -4.92 -11.79
C ASP A 129 -27.28 -4.81 -12.13
N ARG A 130 -26.69 -3.64 -11.83
CA ARG A 130 -25.26 -3.38 -11.95
C ARG A 130 -24.37 -4.28 -11.11
N LEU A 131 -24.79 -4.62 -9.89
CA LEU A 131 -24.03 -5.48 -9.00
C LEU A 131 -24.08 -6.93 -9.52
N LEU A 132 -25.25 -7.38 -9.97
CA LEU A 132 -25.41 -8.72 -10.54
C LEU A 132 -24.58 -8.87 -11.83
N ASP A 133 -24.62 -7.87 -12.71
CA ASP A 133 -23.80 -7.84 -13.93
C ASP A 133 -22.29 -7.89 -13.60
N SER A 134 -21.86 -7.15 -12.57
CA SER A 134 -20.46 -7.17 -12.15
C SER A 134 -20.02 -8.54 -11.62
N GLN A 135 -20.90 -9.21 -10.87
CA GLN A 135 -20.64 -10.53 -10.31
C GLN A 135 -20.60 -11.60 -11.41
N ILE A 136 -21.49 -11.50 -12.39
CA ILE A 136 -21.51 -12.34 -13.59
C ILE A 136 -20.21 -12.13 -14.39
N ALA A 137 -19.80 -10.88 -14.65
CA ALA A 137 -18.58 -10.58 -15.40
C ALA A 137 -17.32 -11.14 -14.71
N LEU A 138 -17.21 -10.99 -13.38
CA LEU A 138 -16.11 -11.56 -12.60
C LEU A 138 -16.06 -13.09 -12.69
N SER A 139 -17.22 -13.75 -12.56
CA SER A 139 -17.28 -15.21 -12.63
C SER A 139 -16.88 -15.74 -14.02
N GLN A 140 -17.30 -15.06 -15.09
CA GLN A 140 -16.97 -15.40 -16.47
C GLN A 140 -15.48 -15.18 -16.77
N ALA A 141 -14.91 -14.06 -16.31
CA ALA A 141 -13.49 -13.78 -16.47
C ALA A 141 -12.62 -14.83 -15.76
N HIS A 142 -13.00 -15.23 -14.54
CA HIS A 142 -12.31 -16.28 -13.81
C HIS A 142 -12.41 -17.65 -14.51
N ALA A 143 -13.59 -18.00 -15.03
CA ALA A 143 -13.77 -19.24 -15.80
C ALA A 143 -12.88 -19.27 -17.06
N ALA A 144 -12.84 -18.16 -17.82
CA ALA A 144 -11.99 -18.04 -19.00
C ALA A 144 -10.49 -18.14 -18.65
N PHE A 145 -10.07 -17.55 -17.53
CA PHE A 145 -8.69 -17.67 -17.03
C PHE A 145 -8.32 -19.13 -16.71
N LEU A 146 -9.21 -19.87 -16.04
CA LEU A 146 -8.98 -21.27 -15.72
C LEU A 146 -8.89 -22.14 -16.98
N GLU A 147 -9.73 -21.91 -17.99
CA GLU A 147 -9.65 -22.64 -19.26
C GLU A 147 -8.34 -22.36 -20.02
N ASN A 148 -7.92 -21.09 -20.09
CA ASN A 148 -6.62 -20.74 -20.68
C ASN A 148 -5.44 -21.40 -19.96
N ARG A 149 -5.50 -21.45 -18.63
CA ARG A 149 -4.48 -22.13 -17.81
C ARG A 149 -4.47 -23.64 -18.07
N LYS A 150 -5.62 -24.30 -18.12
CA LYS A 150 -5.72 -25.72 -18.49
C LYS A 150 -5.18 -25.97 -19.90
N ALA A 151 -5.52 -25.13 -20.87
CA ALA A 151 -5.02 -25.25 -22.24
C ALA A 151 -3.51 -25.03 -22.35
N ALA A 152 -2.94 -24.13 -21.54
CA ALA A 152 -1.49 -23.95 -21.47
C ALA A 152 -0.79 -25.17 -20.85
N LEU A 153 -1.33 -25.72 -19.76
CA LEU A 153 -0.80 -26.93 -19.13
C LEU A 153 -0.85 -28.14 -20.07
N LYS A 154 -1.97 -28.33 -20.79
CA LYS A 154 -2.07 -29.40 -21.79
C LYS A 154 -1.01 -29.27 -22.89
N ARG A 155 -0.75 -28.05 -23.36
CA ARG A 155 0.30 -27.78 -24.37
C ARG A 155 1.72 -28.04 -23.84
N CYS A 156 1.97 -27.83 -22.55
CA CYS A 156 3.27 -28.10 -21.94
C CYS A 156 3.54 -29.59 -21.68
N VAL A 157 2.51 -30.42 -21.55
CA VAL A 157 2.65 -31.87 -21.25
C VAL A 157 2.84 -32.71 -22.53
N THR A 158 2.56 -32.16 -23.71
CA THR A 158 2.72 -32.83 -25.01
C THR A 158 4.07 -32.56 -25.70
N CYS A 159 5.09 -32.10 -24.97
CA CYS A 159 6.47 -31.90 -25.47
C CYS A 159 7.44 -32.89 -24.82
#